data_AF-A0A920YKM0-F1
#
_entry.id   AF-A0A920YKM0-F1
#
_cell.length_a   1.000
_cell.length_b   1.000
_cell.length_c   1.000
_cell.angle_alpha   90.00
_cell.angle_beta   90.00
_cell.angle_gamma   90.00
#
_symmetry.space_group_name_H-M   'P 1'
#
loop_
_entity.id
_entity.type
_entity.pdbx_description
1 polymer ?
#
loop_
_entity_poly.entity_id
_entity_poly.type
_entity_poly.pdbx_seq_one_letter_code
_entity_poly.pdbx_strand_id
1 'polypeptide(L)'
;MCGFHRGPYHHEGCGCRGPGPAARREGFIQPCLLLLLLEKPAHGYELLDRLGDFGLAEADPGGIYRNLKRLEEEGYIESTWETGGPGPARKEYRVTPEGEDLLHAWASALTQQKKNLERFLARYQGYFSAKGGEA
;
A
#
# COMPACT_ATOMS: atom_id res chain seq x y z
N MET A 1 -32.40 -16.27 3.28
CA MET A 1 -31.49 -17.43 3.36
C MET A 1 -30.85 -17.59 1.98
N CYS A 2 -29.61 -17.10 1.80
CA CYS A 2 -28.84 -17.27 0.56
C CYS A 2 -27.96 -18.51 0.73
N GLY A 3 -28.10 -19.46 -0.18
CA GLY A 3 -27.42 -20.74 -0.16
C GLY A 3 -26.02 -20.67 -0.80
N PHE A 4 -25.07 -21.33 -0.14
CA PHE A 4 -23.94 -22.01 -0.74
C PHE A 4 -22.98 -21.17 -1.62
N HIS A 5 -22.20 -20.29 -1.00
CA HIS A 5 -20.94 -19.80 -1.55
C HIS A 5 -19.78 -20.28 -0.67
N ARG A 6 -19.15 -21.40 -1.04
CA ARG A 6 -17.83 -21.79 -0.54
C ARG A 6 -16.77 -21.05 -1.35
N GLY A 7 -16.40 -19.88 -0.86
CA GLY A 7 -15.28 -19.08 -1.33
C GLY A 7 -15.10 -17.92 -0.36
N PRO A 8 -13.89 -17.35 -0.21
CA PRO A 8 -13.63 -16.27 0.76
C PRO A 8 -14.29 -14.93 0.38
N TYR A 9 -15.21 -14.93 -0.58
CA TYR A 9 -15.85 -13.74 -1.13
C TYR A 9 -17.32 -13.68 -0.69
N HIS A 10 -17.58 -12.72 0.20
CA HIS A 10 -18.89 -12.37 0.77
C HIS A 10 -19.82 -11.71 -0.27
N HIS A 11 -21.11 -12.10 -0.28
CA HIS A 11 -22.19 -11.41 -1.03
C HIS A 11 -23.29 -10.85 -0.11
N GLU A 12 -23.45 -9.53 -0.24
CA GLU A 12 -24.64 -8.67 -0.20
C GLU A 12 -25.79 -8.90 0.81
N GLY A 13 -25.67 -8.20 1.94
CA GLY A 13 -26.57 -7.07 2.24
C GLY A 13 -25.82 -5.79 1.89
N CYS A 14 -26.29 -5.07 0.88
CA CYS A 14 -25.57 -4.09 0.07
C CYS A 14 -24.82 -2.99 0.86
N GLY A 15 -23.55 -2.81 0.48
CA GLY A 15 -22.62 -1.83 1.00
C GLY A 15 -21.23 -2.20 0.50
N CYS A 16 -20.99 -2.01 -0.81
CA CYS A 16 -19.71 -2.23 -1.47
C CYS A 16 -18.61 -1.41 -0.79
N ARG A 17 -18.07 -1.95 0.29
CA ARG A 17 -16.77 -1.62 0.85
C ARG A 17 -16.09 -2.97 1.01
N GLY A 18 -15.62 -3.52 -0.11
CA GLY A 18 -14.33 -4.22 -0.07
C GLY A 18 -13.36 -3.31 0.69
N PRO A 19 -12.43 -3.84 1.50
CA PRO A 19 -11.67 -3.05 2.45
C PRO A 19 -10.99 -1.89 1.72
N GLY A 20 -11.65 -0.73 1.72
CA GLY A 20 -11.08 0.50 1.21
C GLY A 20 -9.85 0.76 2.05
N PRO A 21 -8.82 1.42 1.48
CA PRO A 21 -7.47 1.53 2.02
C PRO A 21 -7.46 1.86 3.51
N ALA A 22 -7.55 0.80 4.31
CA ALA A 22 -7.73 0.90 5.74
C ALA A 22 -6.33 1.13 6.26
N ALA A 23 -6.12 2.34 6.79
CA ALA A 23 -4.88 2.86 7.32
C ALA A 23 -4.33 2.00 8.47
N ARG A 24 -3.82 0.82 8.16
CA ARG A 24 -2.74 0.16 8.91
C ARG A 24 -1.44 0.40 8.15
N ARG A 25 -0.32 0.42 8.86
CA ARG A 25 1.04 0.47 8.26
C ARG A 25 1.19 -0.52 7.10
N GLU A 26 0.60 -1.70 7.22
CA GLU A 26 0.55 -2.73 6.17
C GLU A 26 -0.10 -2.26 4.86
N GLY A 27 -1.13 -1.40 4.95
CA GLY A 27 -1.82 -0.85 3.78
C GLY A 27 -1.03 0.23 3.05
N PHE A 28 -0.11 0.93 3.74
CA PHE A 28 0.71 1.97 3.11
C PHE A 28 1.90 1.41 2.33
N ILE A 29 2.31 0.17 2.59
CA ILE A 29 3.40 -0.48 1.86
C ILE A 29 3.05 -0.67 0.38
N GLN A 30 1.82 -1.08 0.06
CA GLN A 30 1.40 -1.33 -1.32
C GLN A 30 1.53 -0.09 -2.23
N PRO A 31 0.98 1.09 -1.90
CA PRO A 31 1.17 2.27 -2.75
C PRO A 31 2.63 2.72 -2.83
N CYS A 32 3.45 2.51 -1.78
CA CYS A 32 4.88 2.79 -1.85
C CYS A 32 5.59 1.87 -2.85
N LEU A 33 5.30 0.57 -2.81
CA LEU A 33 5.88 -0.40 -3.76
C LEU A 33 5.48 -0.09 -5.20
N LEU A 34 4.21 0.20 -5.46
CA LEU A 34 3.72 0.57 -6.79
C LEU A 34 4.40 1.85 -7.30
N LEU A 35 4.50 2.88 -6.46
CA LEU A 35 5.17 4.13 -6.83
C LEU A 35 6.66 3.90 -7.15
N LEU A 36 7.38 3.17 -6.29
CA LEU A 36 8.79 2.85 -6.48
C LEU A 36 9.07 2.08 -7.78
N LEU A 37 8.17 1.16 -8.14
CA LEU A 37 8.25 0.36 -9.36
C LEU A 37 7.89 1.15 -10.62
N LEU A 38 6.99 2.14 -10.54
CA LEU A 38 6.72 3.08 -11.64
C LEU A 38 7.88 4.03 -11.90
N GLU A 39 8.53 4.53 -10.84
CA GLU A 39 9.73 5.37 -10.99
C GLU A 39 10.86 4.61 -11.68
N LYS A 40 11.05 3.34 -11.31
CA LYS A 40 12.05 2.46 -11.90
C LYS A 40 11.69 0.99 -11.63
N PRO A 41 11.59 0.14 -12.67
CA PRO A 41 11.56 -1.30 -12.51
C PRO A 41 12.71 -1.76 -11.61
N ALA A 42 12.43 -2.66 -10.68
CA ALA A 42 13.37 -2.99 -9.63
C ALA A 42 13.23 -4.43 -9.17
N HIS A 43 14.31 -4.95 -8.60
CA HIS A 43 14.30 -6.21 -7.88
C HIS A 43 13.74 -6.04 -6.47
N GLY A 44 13.19 -7.12 -5.91
CA GLY A 44 12.57 -7.11 -4.58
C GLY A 44 13.49 -6.59 -3.46
N TYR A 45 14.80 -6.82 -3.55
CA TYR A 45 15.76 -6.32 -2.56
C TYR A 45 16.03 -4.82 -2.68
N GLU A 46 16.06 -4.27 -3.90
CA GLU A 46 16.27 -2.83 -4.11
C GLU A 46 15.10 -2.00 -3.58
N LEU A 47 13.90 -2.59 -3.60
CA LEU A 47 12.71 -1.99 -3.00
C LEU A 47 12.82 -1.90 -1.48
N LEU A 48 13.52 -2.84 -0.81
CA LEU A 48 13.73 -2.79 0.65
C LEU A 48 14.49 -1.52 1.04
N ASP A 49 15.57 -1.21 0.30
CA ASP A 49 16.41 -0.05 0.60
C ASP A 49 15.66 1.26 0.33
N ARG A 50 14.93 1.34 -0.79
CA ARG A 50 14.20 2.56 -1.20
C ARG A 50 12.96 2.84 -0.34
N LEU A 51 12.38 1.83 0.33
CA LEU A 51 11.27 2.04 1.25
C LEU A 51 11.64 2.87 2.49
N GLY A 52 12.94 2.98 2.80
CA GLY A 52 13.43 3.88 3.85
C GLY A 52 12.98 5.32 3.69
N ASP A 53 12.89 5.81 2.45
CA ASP A 53 12.52 7.20 2.12
C ASP A 53 11.06 7.54 2.52
N PHE A 54 10.21 6.51 2.66
CA PHE A 54 8.83 6.64 3.11
C PHE A 54 8.66 6.47 4.63
N GLY A 55 9.77 6.42 5.39
CA GLY A 55 9.74 6.13 6.82
C GLY A 55 9.40 4.67 7.14
N LEU A 56 9.57 3.77 6.17
CA LEU A 56 9.31 2.34 6.28
C LEU A 56 10.60 1.51 6.40
N ALA A 57 11.69 2.11 6.90
CA ALA A 57 12.98 1.43 7.07
C ALA A 57 12.92 0.20 7.98
N GLU A 58 11.96 0.14 8.92
CA GLU A 58 11.75 -1.00 9.82
C GLU A 58 10.79 -2.06 9.25
N ALA A 59 10.35 -1.92 7.99
CA ALA A 59 9.45 -2.87 7.38
C ALA A 59 10.12 -4.25 7.27
N ASP A 60 9.45 -5.29 7.77
CA ASP A 60 9.92 -6.66 7.68
C ASP A 60 10.02 -7.09 6.21
N PRO A 61 11.18 -7.59 5.74
CA PRO A 61 11.35 -8.09 4.38
C PRO A 61 10.28 -9.13 4.01
N GLY A 62 9.90 -10.01 4.94
CA GLY A 62 8.84 -10.99 4.73
C GLY A 62 7.49 -10.35 4.39
N GLY A 63 7.13 -9.25 5.06
CA GLY A 63 5.94 -8.45 4.75
C GLY A 63 5.96 -7.83 3.36
N ILE A 64 7.13 -7.35 2.92
CA ILE A 64 7.28 -6.75 1.60
C ILE A 64 7.14 -7.80 0.50
N TYR A 65 7.81 -8.95 0.62
CA TYR A 65 7.65 -10.04 -0.34
C TYR A 65 6.22 -10.62 -0.36
N ARG A 66 5.52 -10.65 0.77
CA ARG A 66 4.08 -10.99 0.80
C ARG A 66 3.24 -9.99 0.02
N ASN A 67 3.53 -8.69 0.15
CA ASN A 67 2.82 -7.65 -0.60
C ASN A 67 3.13 -7.72 -2.10
N LEU A 68 4.39 -7.90 -2.49
CA LEU A 68 4.77 -8.09 -3.90
C LEU A 68 4.07 -9.31 -4.50
N LYS A 69 4.09 -10.45 -3.80
CA LYS A 69 3.39 -11.66 -4.24
C LYS A 69 1.89 -11.40 -4.43
N ARG A 70 1.27 -10.68 -3.50
CA ARG A 70 -0.16 -10.34 -3.58
C ARG A 70 -0.47 -9.41 -4.75
N LEU A 71 0.34 -8.37 -4.97
CA LEU A 71 0.18 -7.46 -6.11
C LEU A 71 0.35 -8.21 -7.44
N GLU A 72 1.26 -9.19 -7.50
CA GLU A 72 1.49 -10.06 -8.66
C GLU A 72 0.29 -10.99 -8.89
N GLU A 73 -0.21 -11.64 -7.84
CA GLU A 73 -1.39 -12.52 -7.89
C GLU A 73 -2.68 -11.76 -8.27
N GLU A 74 -2.81 -10.50 -7.86
CA GLU A 74 -3.94 -9.62 -8.18
C GLU A 74 -3.78 -8.91 -9.54
N GLY A 75 -2.64 -9.07 -10.23
CA GLY A 75 -2.40 -8.53 -11.58
C GLY A 75 -2.00 -7.06 -11.64
N TYR A 76 -1.64 -6.44 -10.50
CA TYR A 76 -1.19 -5.05 -10.43
C TYR A 76 0.29 -4.87 -10.75
N ILE A 77 1.07 -5.95 -10.65
CA ILE A 77 2.46 -5.99 -11.10
C ILE A 77 2.70 -7.29 -11.88
N GLU A 78 3.70 -7.28 -12.73
CA GLU A 78 4.23 -8.46 -13.41
C GLU A 78 5.70 -8.67 -13.01
N SER A 79 6.19 -9.91 -13.10
CA SER A 79 7.61 -10.20 -12.89
C SER A 79 8.24 -10.95 -14.05
N THR A 80 9.49 -10.57 -14.36
CA THR A 80 10.33 -11.23 -15.34
C THR A 80 11.58 -11.77 -14.67
N TRP A 81 11.96 -13.00 -15.02
CA TRP A 81 13.21 -13.59 -14.54
C TRP A 81 14.37 -13.10 -15.39
N GLU A 82 15.31 -12.41 -14.76
CA GLU A 82 16.59 -12.09 -15.36
C GLU A 82 17.57 -13.25 -15.16
N THR A 83 17.84 -13.97 -16.24
CA THR A 83 18.70 -15.17 -16.26
C THR A 83 19.99 -14.97 -17.08
N GLY A 84 20.24 -13.75 -17.58
CA GLY A 84 21.30 -13.46 -18.55
C GLY A 84 22.66 -13.04 -17.97
N GLY A 85 22.79 -12.83 -16.66
CA GLY A 85 24.02 -12.34 -16.02
C GLY A 85 24.75 -13.38 -15.17
N PRO A 86 26.04 -13.15 -14.85
CA PRO A 86 26.75 -13.96 -13.85
C PRO A 86 26.15 -13.68 -12.46
N GLY A 87 25.24 -14.55 -12.01
CA GLY A 87 24.59 -14.44 -10.71
C GLY A 87 23.36 -15.34 -10.58
N PRO A 88 22.78 -15.44 -9.38
CA PRO A 88 21.50 -16.12 -9.19
C PRO A 88 20.41 -15.39 -9.96
N ALA A 89 19.45 -16.13 -10.52
CA ALA A 89 18.30 -15.56 -11.22
C ALA A 89 17.55 -14.58 -10.30
N ARG A 90 17.26 -13.38 -10.81
CA ARG A 90 16.55 -12.33 -10.07
C ARG A 90 15.22 -12.05 -10.73
N LYS A 91 14.19 -11.82 -9.92
CA LYS A 91 12.91 -11.27 -10.42
C LYS A 91 13.03 -9.76 -10.52
N GLU A 92 12.84 -9.22 -11.70
CA GLU A 92 12.50 -7.81 -11.90
C GLU A 92 10.98 -7.68 -11.86
N TYR A 93 10.47 -6.66 -11.17
CA TYR A 93 9.04 -6.36 -11.11
C TYR A 93 8.74 -5.09 -11.91
N ARG A 94 7.55 -5.04 -12.53
CA ARG A 94 7.02 -3.89 -13.26
C ARG A 94 5.54 -3.70 -12.97
N VAL A 95 5.10 -2.44 -12.91
CA VAL A 95 3.68 -2.10 -12.71
C VAL A 95 2.90 -2.27 -14.01
N THR A 96 1.70 -2.85 -13.91
CA THR A 96 0.74 -2.98 -15.02
C THR A 96 -0.17 -1.73 -15.09
N PRO A 97 -0.91 -1.51 -16.20
CA PRO A 97 -1.90 -0.43 -16.27
C PRO A 97 -2.91 -0.46 -15.11
N GLU A 98 -3.38 -1.64 -14.73
CA GLU A 98 -4.29 -1.84 -13.60
C GLU A 98 -3.64 -1.46 -12.26
N GLY A 99 -2.33 -1.69 -12.12
CA GLY A 99 -1.55 -1.27 -10.96
C GLY A 99 -1.39 0.24 -10.86
N GLU A 100 -1.29 0.94 -12.00
CA GLU A 100 -1.28 2.40 -12.05
C GLU A 100 -2.64 2.99 -11.64
N ASP A 101 -3.75 2.41 -12.12
CA ASP A 101 -5.10 2.78 -11.69
C ASP A 101 -5.29 2.59 -10.18
N LEU A 102 -4.80 1.48 -9.64
CA LEU A 102 -4.80 1.22 -8.20
C LEU A 102 -4.00 2.29 -7.45
N LEU A 103 -2.84 2.69 -7.96
CA LEU A 103 -2.02 3.74 -7.35
C LEU A 103 -2.74 5.10 -7.34
N HIS A 104 -3.46 5.46 -8.41
CA HIS A 104 -4.29 6.66 -8.42
C HIS A 104 -5.41 6.63 -7.37
N ALA A 105 -6.05 5.47 -7.17
CA ALA A 105 -7.03 5.28 -6.12
C ALA A 105 -6.41 5.47 -4.72
N TRP A 106 -5.21 4.93 -4.50
CA TRP A 106 -4.44 5.14 -3.27
C TRP A 106 -4.10 6.61 -3.04
N ALA A 107 -3.57 7.31 -4.04
CA ALA A 107 -3.22 8.73 -3.94
C ALA A 107 -4.44 9.59 -3.54
N SER A 108 -5.60 9.30 -4.13
CA SER A 108 -6.87 9.95 -3.80
C SER A 108 -7.28 9.70 -2.35
N ALA A 109 -7.21 8.44 -1.91
CA ALA A 109 -7.55 8.05 -0.54
C ALA A 109 -6.61 8.67 0.50
N LEU A 110 -5.30 8.63 0.25
CA LEU A 110 -4.27 9.21 1.14
C LEU A 110 -4.43 10.72 1.25
N THR A 111 -4.76 11.40 0.15
CA THR A 111 -5.07 12.83 0.16
C THR A 111 -6.27 13.14 1.07
N GLN A 112 -7.32 12.30 1.03
CA GLN A 112 -8.48 12.48 1.90
C GLN A 112 -8.13 12.17 3.37
N GLN A 113 -7.33 11.13 3.62
CA GLN A 113 -6.87 10.80 4.98
C GLN A 113 -6.02 11.92 5.58
N LYS A 114 -5.09 12.49 4.80
CA LYS A 114 -4.29 13.65 5.20
C LYS A 114 -5.18 14.80 5.69
N LYS A 115 -6.19 15.19 4.90
CA LYS A 115 -7.14 16.25 5.27
C LYS A 115 -7.88 15.95 6.58
N ASN A 116 -8.27 14.69 6.79
CA ASN A 116 -8.95 14.27 8.01
C ASN A 116 -8.02 14.35 9.23
N LEU A 117 -6.77 13.91 9.09
CA LEU A 117 -5.75 13.98 10.14
C LEU A 117 -5.42 15.44 10.49
N GLU A 118 -5.21 16.30 9.50
CA GLU A 118 -4.96 17.74 9.70
C GLU A 118 -6.11 18.38 10.47
N ARG A 119 -7.36 18.09 10.10
CA ARG A 119 -8.55 18.60 10.80
C ARG A 119 -8.61 18.12 12.25
N PHE A 120 -8.28 16.85 12.51
CA PHE A 120 -8.24 16.30 13.85
C PHE A 120 -7.17 16.99 14.70
N LEU A 121 -5.93 17.06 14.19
CA LEU A 121 -4.80 17.65 14.89
C LEU A 121 -5.02 19.14 15.21
N ALA A 122 -5.60 19.90 14.28
CA ALA A 122 -5.96 21.29 14.51
C ALA A 122 -6.96 21.45 15.67
N ARG A 123 -7.98 20.58 15.75
CA ARG A 123 -8.96 20.59 16.86
C ARG A 123 -8.33 20.17 18.19
N TYR A 124 -7.47 19.15 18.16
CA TYR A 124 -6.73 18.69 19.34
C TYR A 124 -5.87 19.81 19.91
N GLN A 125 -5.04 20.43 19.06
CA GLN A 125 -4.18 21.54 19.46
C GLN A 125 -5.00 22.73 19.96
N GLY A 126 -6.10 23.08 19.29
CA GLY A 126 -6.99 24.15 19.75
C GLY A 126 -7.57 23.89 21.14
N TYR A 127 -8.01 22.66 21.42
CA TYR A 127 -8.55 22.29 22.73
C TYR A 127 -7.51 22.39 23.85
N PHE A 128 -6.31 21.87 23.63
CA PHE A 128 -5.26 21.87 24.66
C PHE A 128 -4.53 23.21 24.78
N SER A 129 -4.47 24.03 23.72
CA SER A 129 -3.92 25.39 23.79
C SER A 129 -4.84 26.33 24.58
N ALA A 130 -6.17 26.16 24.49
CA ALA A 130 -7.14 26.93 25.27
C ALA A 130 -7.18 26.54 26.76
N LYS A 131 -6.83 25.30 27.09
CA LYS A 131 -6.78 24.78 28.47
C LYS A 131 -5.47 25.07 29.20
N GLY A 132 -4.38 25.36 28.49
CA GLY A 132 -3.05 25.61 29.07
C GLY A 132 -2.80 27.05 29.54
N GLY A 133 -3.77 27.95 29.43
CA GLY A 133 -3.68 29.36 29.85
C GLY A 133 -4.28 29.67 31.22
N GLU A 134 -4.80 28.68 31.93
CA GLU A 134 -5.29 28.80 33.32
C GLU A 134 -4.29 28.10 34.26
N ALA A 135 -3.12 28.70 34.47
CA ALA A 135 -2.19 28.32 35.54
C ALA A 135 -1.43 29.55 36.04
#